data_AF-A0A560W8V2-F1
#
_entry.id   AF-A0A560W8V2-F1
#
_cell.length_a   1.000
_cell.length_b   1.000
_cell.length_c   1.000
_cell.angle_alpha   90.00
_cell.angle_beta   90.00
_cell.angle_gamma   90.00
#
_symmetry.space_group_name_H-M   'P 1'
#
loop_
_entity.id
_entity.type
_entity.pdbx_description
1 polymer ?
#
loop_
_entity_poly.entity_id
_entity_poly.type
_entity_poly.pdbx_seq_one_letter_code
_entity_poly.pdbx_strand_id
1 'polypeptide(L)'
;MASDRKTVEFLVEQMAGAGTVSAKAMFGEFGIYCDGKMIALVCDDQLFVKPTVGGRLLASGAAEASPYPGAKPCLLIDAEKWEDR
;
A
#
# COMPACT_ATOMS: atom_id res chain seq x y z
N MET A 1 -14.97 -1.21 -5.10
CA MET A 1 -15.16 0.15 -5.64
C MET A 1 -13.78 0.69 -5.96
N ALA A 2 -13.59 1.36 -7.09
CA ALA A 2 -12.30 1.97 -7.38
C ALA A 2 -11.91 2.94 -6.25
N SER A 3 -10.66 2.84 -5.77
CA SER A 3 -10.15 3.69 -4.70
C SER A 3 -10.23 5.19 -5.05
N ASP A 4 -10.52 6.06 -4.08
CA ASP A 4 -10.51 7.50 -4.27
C ASP A 4 -9.07 7.97 -4.51
N ARG A 5 -8.91 8.80 -5.55
CA ARG A 5 -7.64 9.42 -5.88
C ARG A 5 -7.06 10.22 -4.70
N LYS A 6 -7.90 10.83 -3.87
CA LYS A 6 -7.45 11.54 -2.66
C LYS A 6 -6.78 10.60 -1.65
N THR A 7 -7.33 9.40 -1.44
CA THR A 7 -6.73 8.37 -0.58
C THR A 7 -5.33 8.01 -1.09
N VAL A 8 -5.21 7.82 -2.40
CA VAL A 8 -3.95 7.45 -3.05
C VAL A 8 -2.92 8.58 -2.96
N GLU A 9 -3.32 9.82 -3.22
CA GLU A 9 -2.47 11.00 -3.11
C GLU A 9 -1.98 11.19 -1.68
N PHE A 10 -2.87 11.10 -0.69
CA PHE A 10 -2.53 11.12 0.73
C PHE A 10 -1.50 10.04 1.09
N LEU A 11 -1.72 8.79 0.68
CA LEU A 11 -0.79 7.69 0.96
C LEU A 11 0.59 7.93 0.36
N VAL A 12 0.67 8.43 -0.89
CA VAL A 12 1.94 8.80 -1.53
C VAL A 12 2.66 9.89 -0.74
N GLU A 13 1.94 10.91 -0.25
CA GLU A 13 2.50 11.97 0.59
C GLU A 13 3.06 11.43 1.91
N GLN A 14 2.34 10.52 2.59
CA GLN A 14 2.84 9.91 3.84
C GLN A 14 4.14 9.12 3.61
N MET A 15 4.31 8.53 2.44
CA MET A 15 5.49 7.73 2.09
C MET A 15 6.65 8.56 1.49
N ALA A 16 6.53 9.87 1.35
CA ALA A 16 7.51 10.71 0.65
C ALA A 16 8.93 10.68 1.28
N GLY A 17 9.05 10.28 2.54
CA GLY A 17 10.35 10.11 3.22
C GLY A 17 11.14 8.86 2.81
N ALA A 18 10.52 7.91 2.11
CA ALA A 18 11.14 6.63 1.75
C ALA A 18 11.97 6.65 0.45
N GLY A 19 11.85 7.72 -0.36
CA GLY A 19 12.46 7.83 -1.68
C GLY A 19 11.54 8.52 -2.68
N THR A 20 11.73 8.29 -3.99
CA THR A 20 10.80 8.79 -5.01
C THR A 20 9.57 7.90 -5.08
N VAL A 21 8.50 8.29 -4.38
CA VAL A 21 7.24 7.55 -4.34
C VAL A 21 6.25 8.06 -5.38
N SER A 22 5.58 7.14 -6.08
CA SER A 22 4.54 7.46 -7.06
C SER A 22 3.46 6.38 -7.09
N ALA A 23 2.24 6.78 -7.48
CA ALA A 23 1.14 5.86 -7.73
C ALA A 23 0.88 5.72 -9.23
N LYS A 24 0.53 4.52 -9.66
CA LYS A 24 0.13 4.22 -11.04
C LYS A 24 -1.20 3.49 -11.04
N ALA A 25 -2.18 4.05 -11.76
CA ALA A 25 -3.46 3.40 -11.99
C ALA A 25 -3.28 2.10 -12.79
N MET A 26 -3.85 1.01 -12.31
CA MET A 26 -3.79 -0.32 -12.90
C MET A 26 -5.09 -1.06 -12.65
N PHE A 27 -5.84 -1.36 -13.72
CA PHE A 27 -7.06 -2.19 -13.67
C PHE A 27 -8.15 -1.71 -12.69
N GLY A 28 -8.31 -0.39 -12.55
CA GLY A 28 -9.31 0.22 -11.66
C GLY A 28 -8.81 0.51 -10.24
N GLU A 29 -7.60 0.07 -9.90
CA GLU A 29 -6.94 0.32 -8.61
C GLU A 29 -5.56 0.95 -8.83
N PHE A 30 -4.73 1.03 -7.78
CA PHE A 30 -3.43 1.69 -7.85
C PHE A 30 -2.28 0.81 -7.35
N GLY A 31 -1.18 0.79 -8.09
CA GLY A 31 0.11 0.31 -7.60
C GLY A 31 0.94 1.47 -7.06
N ILE A 32 1.57 1.28 -5.91
CA ILE A 32 2.51 2.23 -5.31
C ILE A 32 3.94 1.79 -5.59
N TYR A 33 4.75 2.72 -6.06
CA TYR A 33 6.14 2.51 -6.46
C TYR A 33 7.05 3.42 -5.65
N CYS A 34 8.17 2.88 -5.16
CA CYS A 34 9.28 3.63 -4.58
C CYS A 34 10.53 3.37 -5.44
N ASP A 35 11.15 4.43 -5.95
CA ASP A 35 12.32 4.37 -6.83
C ASP A 35 12.14 3.38 -8.00
N GLY A 36 10.95 3.43 -8.62
CA GLY A 36 10.57 2.57 -9.75
C GLY A 36 10.22 1.12 -9.39
N LYS A 37 10.30 0.72 -8.11
CA LYS A 37 9.93 -0.62 -7.66
C LYS A 37 8.56 -0.60 -7.00
N MET A 38 7.66 -1.49 -7.43
CA MET A 38 6.34 -1.63 -6.79
C MET A 38 6.50 -2.17 -5.37
N ILE A 39 6.04 -1.41 -4.37
CA ILE A 39 6.12 -1.74 -2.94
C ILE A 39 4.77 -2.07 -2.31
N ALA A 40 3.67 -1.53 -2.84
CA ALA A 40 2.33 -1.69 -2.29
C ALA A 40 1.25 -1.55 -3.37
N LEU A 41 0.02 -1.88 -3.01
CA LEU A 41 -1.19 -1.64 -3.78
C LEU A 41 -2.20 -0.88 -2.92
N VAL A 42 -3.06 -0.10 -3.56
CA VAL A 42 -4.26 0.50 -2.95
C VAL A 42 -5.47 -0.09 -3.67
N CYS A 43 -6.30 -0.82 -2.93
CA CYS A 43 -7.51 -1.47 -3.44
C CYS A 43 -8.65 -1.24 -2.45
N ASP A 44 -9.84 -0.87 -2.94
CA ASP A 44 -10.99 -0.53 -2.08
C ASP A 44 -10.65 0.48 -0.96
N ASP A 45 -9.84 1.51 -1.27
CA ASP A 45 -9.32 2.48 -0.30
C ASP A 45 -8.48 1.86 0.84
N GLN A 46 -7.91 0.67 0.66
CA GLN A 46 -7.05 0.01 1.65
C GLN A 46 -5.61 -0.13 1.15
N LEU A 47 -4.64 -0.01 2.06
CA LEU A 47 -3.21 -0.11 1.76
C LEU A 47 -2.70 -1.55 1.98
N PHE A 48 -2.19 -2.16 0.91
CA PHE A 48 -1.61 -3.50 0.90
C PHE A 48 -0.11 -3.45 0.59
N VAL A 49 0.74 -3.63 1.60
CA VAL A 49 2.20 -3.60 1.45
C VAL A 49 2.73 -5.02 1.16
N LYS A 50 3.72 -5.12 0.26
CA LYS A 50 4.35 -6.41 -0.03
C LYS A 50 4.94 -7.04 1.23
N PRO A 51 4.68 -8.33 1.48
CA PRO A 51 5.03 -8.99 2.74
C PRO A 51 6.49 -9.44 2.76
N THR A 52 7.41 -8.48 2.67
CA THR A 52 8.86 -8.72 2.79
C THR A 52 9.22 -9.11 4.23
N VAL A 53 10.40 -9.73 4.42
CA VAL A 53 10.88 -10.09 5.77
C VAL A 53 10.94 -8.86 6.68
N GLY A 54 11.52 -7.75 6.19
CA GLY A 54 11.57 -6.49 6.95
C GLY A 54 10.19 -5.89 7.20
N GLY A 55 9.29 -5.93 6.20
CA GLY A 55 7.92 -5.44 6.35
C GLY A 55 7.12 -6.20 7.41
N ARG A 56 7.26 -7.53 7.47
CA ARG A 56 6.60 -8.37 8.50
C ARG A 56 7.13 -8.10 9.91
N LEU A 57 8.42 -7.77 10.03
CA LEU A 57 9.03 -7.42 11.31
C LEU A 57 8.57 -6.04 11.79
N LEU A 58 8.50 -5.06 10.89
CA LEU A 58 8.08 -3.69 11.21
C LEU A 58 6.58 -3.59 11.46
N ALA A 59 5.77 -4.23 10.61
CA ALA A 59 4.32 -4.29 10.75
C ALA A 59 3.87 -5.53 11.54
N SER A 60 4.59 -5.85 12.63
CA SER A 60 4.25 -7.02 13.46
C SER A 60 2.81 -6.90 13.97
N GLY A 61 1.99 -7.92 13.73
CA GLY A 61 0.57 -7.93 14.10
C GLY A 61 -0.37 -7.30 13.06
N ALA A 62 0.14 -6.81 11.93
CA ALA A 62 -0.72 -6.47 10.79
C ALA A 62 -1.44 -7.71 10.26
N ALA A 63 -2.70 -7.55 9.87
CA ALA A 63 -3.44 -8.60 9.20
C ALA A 63 -2.83 -8.88 7.82
N GLU A 64 -2.99 -10.12 7.35
CA GLU A 64 -2.70 -10.46 5.96
C GLU A 64 -4.00 -10.69 5.20
N ALA A 65 -4.12 -10.03 4.06
CA ALA A 65 -5.28 -10.14 3.19
C ALA A 65 -4.87 -10.02 1.73
N SER A 66 -5.65 -10.64 0.86
CA SER A 66 -5.47 -10.50 -0.58
C SER A 66 -6.08 -9.17 -1.04
N PRO A 67 -5.33 -8.30 -1.76
CA PRO A 67 -5.85 -7.01 -2.24
C PRO A 67 -7.01 -7.14 -3.23
N TYR A 68 -7.10 -8.28 -3.91
CA TYR A 68 -8.19 -8.63 -4.82
C TYR A 68 -8.27 -10.16 -4.96
N PRO A 69 -9.38 -10.72 -5.49
CA PRO A 69 -9.54 -12.16 -5.65
C PRO A 69 -8.40 -12.79 -6.47
N GLY A 70 -7.77 -13.84 -5.92
CA GLY A 70 -6.65 -14.55 -6.55
C GLY A 70 -5.27 -13.91 -6.36
N ALA A 71 -5.17 -12.74 -5.72
CA ALA A 71 -3.89 -12.17 -5.33
C ALA A 71 -3.26 -12.95 -4.17
N LYS A 72 -1.93 -12.97 -4.12
CA LYS A 72 -1.21 -13.45 -2.93
C LYS A 72 -1.46 -12.50 -1.75
N PRO A 73 -1.58 -13.01 -0.52
CA PRO A 73 -1.75 -12.17 0.66
C PRO A 73 -0.63 -11.13 0.79
N CYS A 74 -1.01 -9.92 1.17
CA CYS A 74 -0.14 -8.79 1.47
C CYS A 74 -0.42 -8.31 2.90
N LEU A 75 0.46 -7.48 3.44
CA LEU A 75 0.27 -6.86 4.74
C LEU A 75 -0.79 -5.76 4.59
N LEU A 76 -1.93 -5.91 5.26
CA LEU A 76 -2.97 -4.90 5.31
C LEU A 76 -2.63 -3.91 6.42
N ILE A 77 -2.34 -2.67 6.03
CA ILE A 77 -1.99 -1.61 6.97
C ILE A 77 -3.25 -0.85 7.34
N ASP A 78 -3.57 -0.88 8.64
CA ASP A 78 -4.71 -0.16 9.20
C ASP A 78 -4.59 1.35 8.92
N ALA A 79 -5.71 1.99 8.58
CA ALA A 79 -5.77 3.42 8.29
C ALA A 79 -5.32 4.27 9.49
N GLU A 80 -5.56 3.80 10.72
CA GLU A 80 -5.10 4.47 11.94
C GLU A 80 -3.56 4.57 12.02
N LYS A 81 -2.84 3.74 11.26
CA LYS A 81 -1.37 3.71 11.23
C LYS A 81 -0.76 4.45 10.05
N TRP A 82 -1.56 5.03 9.15
CA TRP A 82 -1.02 5.69 7.95
C TRP A 82 -0.27 6.98 8.26
N GLU A 83 -0.51 7.57 9.43
CA GLU A 83 0.14 8.80 9.90
C GLU A 83 1.30 8.51 10.89
N ASP A 84 1.54 7.23 11.23
CA ASP A 84 2.62 6.81 12.12
C ASP A 84 3.94 6.77 11.32
N ARG A 85 4.87 7.69 11.61
CA ARG A 85 6.09 7.95 10.83
C ARG A 85 7.36 7.46 11.51
#